data_AF-A0A935FFZ6-F1
#
_entry.id   AF-A0A935FFZ6-F1
#
_cell.length_a   1.000
_cell.length_b   1.000
_cell.length_c   1.000
_cell.angle_alpha   90.00
_cell.angle_beta   90.00
_cell.angle_gamma   90.00
#
_symmetry.space_group_name_H-M   'P 1'
#
loop_
_entity.id
_entity.type
_entity.pdbx_description
1 polymer ?
#
loop_
_entity_poly.entity_id
_entity_poly.type
_entity_poly.pdbx_seq_one_letter_code
_entity_poly.pdbx_strand_id
1 'polypeptide(L)'
;MSDAMAALIAAAREPGYTPPTAALGPLLEALAGVDERTARALVRVLARREAAAAGVAVERFDAAAAAARPWICELVGRVAGATRDPALGDWLVARLAEPDARTRRRAIVALGKLAEPRYEAALLARWHQAPELPERRALAAALGQLGSDATLRALAQPLPADPELARLAEQARVKVARDELRTTPGRIDDAAVAARPPTLLLHVRAGLEPLLLEELPPKLEPRLLAPGRVAITLDGPLRQLWVARTFLDCGFPLPLQHLPGPPVEAAWSKTAGSEAETGALAALAAAVVAALTSPLAVELFRTFTRGPVRYRLEWAQGGARRALTWRLAAEVARRNPELINDPRQALWQVVVSERVYRGSPTAALELWPQGLQDPRFAYRVRTLPASSHPTLAAALARVAGVQADDVVWDPFVGAATELIERARLGPAARFYGSDDDPAALAAAAENLQAAGLAGVTLVQGDARRWRPPEPVSLVMTNPPMGRRLLAGPGLGPLLAAALANAAAALRPGGRIVLLSPLPELTLQHAETHGLRPTRRQRVDMGGFSAELQAFVAGPRGGGPAAAGGHRGRVLRTRSRITRSTGR
;
A
#
# COMPACT_ATOMS: atom_id res chain seq x y z
N MET A 1 38.48 -7.37 -39.88
CA MET A 1 37.02 -7.11 -39.92
C MET A 1 36.76 -6.32 -41.20
N SER A 2 35.85 -6.75 -42.07
CA SER A 2 35.57 -6.05 -43.33
C SER A 2 34.83 -4.73 -43.07
N ASP A 3 34.93 -3.76 -43.98
CA ASP A 3 34.22 -2.48 -43.88
C ASP A 3 32.70 -2.66 -43.80
N ALA A 4 32.17 -3.65 -44.51
CA ALA A 4 30.76 -4.04 -44.43
C ALA A 4 30.36 -4.54 -43.03
N MET A 5 31.21 -5.32 -42.36
CA MET A 5 30.96 -5.77 -40.98
C MET A 5 31.04 -4.61 -39.99
N ALA A 6 31.99 -3.69 -40.17
CA ALA A 6 32.11 -2.50 -39.34
C ALA A 6 30.85 -1.62 -39.43
N ALA A 7 30.35 -1.38 -40.65
CA ALA A 7 29.11 -0.64 -40.88
C ALA A 7 27.90 -1.32 -40.23
N LEU A 8 27.84 -2.65 -40.29
CA LEU A 8 26.73 -3.42 -39.76
C LEU A 8 26.73 -3.46 -38.20
N ILE A 9 27.92 -3.51 -37.58
CA ILE A 9 28.07 -3.33 -36.13
C ILE A 9 27.71 -1.90 -35.70
N ALA A 10 28.08 -0.89 -36.50
CA ALA A 10 27.71 0.50 -36.24
C ALA A 10 26.18 0.68 -36.28
N ALA A 11 25.51 0.14 -37.31
CA ALA A 11 24.05 0.15 -37.41
C ALA A 11 23.37 -0.55 -36.22
N ALA A 12 23.95 -1.64 -35.71
CA ALA A 12 23.44 -2.34 -34.53
C ALA A 12 23.53 -1.52 -33.22
N ARG A 13 24.27 -0.40 -33.21
CA ARG A 13 24.30 0.51 -32.04
C ARG A 13 23.15 1.52 -32.06
N GLU A 14 22.48 1.70 -33.19
CA GLU A 14 21.37 2.65 -33.32
C GLU A 14 20.11 2.16 -32.56
N PRO A 15 19.43 3.05 -31.81
CA PRO A 15 18.15 2.75 -31.19
C PRO A 15 17.13 2.29 -32.25
N GLY A 16 16.40 1.20 -31.96
CA GLY A 16 15.35 0.70 -32.88
C GLY A 16 15.81 -0.17 -34.04
N TYR A 17 17.12 -0.26 -34.33
CA TYR A 17 17.61 -1.10 -35.43
C TYR A 17 17.23 -2.60 -35.28
N THR A 18 16.61 -3.17 -36.32
CA THR A 18 16.26 -4.59 -36.36
C THR A 18 16.99 -5.23 -37.55
N PRO A 19 17.86 -6.23 -37.33
CA PRO A 19 18.71 -6.75 -38.39
C PRO A 19 17.88 -7.54 -39.40
N PRO A 20 18.13 -7.41 -40.71
CA PRO A 20 17.53 -8.27 -41.71
C PRO A 20 18.02 -9.72 -41.53
N THR A 21 17.24 -10.71 -41.99
CA THR A 21 17.57 -12.13 -41.83
C THR A 21 18.97 -12.48 -42.38
N ALA A 22 19.36 -11.90 -43.52
CA ALA A 22 20.68 -12.09 -44.11
C ALA A 22 21.85 -11.60 -43.23
N ALA A 23 21.60 -10.67 -42.31
CA ALA A 23 22.61 -10.12 -41.40
C ALA A 23 22.79 -10.95 -40.12
N LEU A 24 21.92 -11.93 -39.84
CA LEU A 24 21.99 -12.72 -38.60
C LEU A 24 23.29 -13.53 -38.51
N GLY A 25 23.64 -14.29 -39.56
CA GLY A 25 24.87 -15.08 -39.61
C GLY A 25 26.14 -14.23 -39.42
N PRO A 26 26.34 -13.17 -40.23
CA PRO A 26 27.48 -12.26 -40.08
C PRO A 26 27.57 -11.63 -38.67
N LEU A 27 26.44 -11.21 -38.09
CA LEU A 27 26.42 -10.63 -36.74
C LEU A 27 26.78 -11.64 -35.65
N LEU A 28 26.41 -12.91 -35.82
CA LEU A 28 26.79 -13.99 -34.90
C LEU A 28 28.29 -14.27 -34.98
N GLU A 29 28.86 -14.27 -36.18
CA GLU A 29 30.31 -14.43 -36.39
C GLU A 29 31.09 -13.27 -35.75
N ALA A 30 30.57 -12.04 -35.85
CA ALA A 30 31.18 -10.86 -35.25
C ALA A 30 31.32 -10.95 -33.73
N LEU A 31 30.48 -11.74 -33.03
CA LEU A 31 30.53 -11.89 -31.57
C LEU A 31 31.89 -12.38 -31.05
N ALA A 32 32.66 -13.10 -31.87
CA ALA A 32 33.98 -13.59 -31.48
C ALA A 32 35.06 -12.50 -31.42
N GLY A 33 34.91 -11.43 -32.21
CA GLY A 33 35.96 -10.44 -32.46
C GLY A 33 35.73 -9.07 -31.83
N VAL A 34 34.68 -8.92 -31.03
CA VAL A 34 34.29 -7.63 -30.42
C VAL A 34 34.43 -7.64 -28.90
N ASP A 35 34.55 -6.45 -28.31
CA ASP A 35 34.55 -6.27 -26.86
C ASP A 35 33.20 -6.68 -26.22
N GLU A 36 33.20 -6.93 -24.91
CA GLU A 36 32.01 -7.40 -24.18
C GLU A 36 30.82 -6.42 -24.24
N ARG A 37 31.06 -5.10 -24.26
CA ARG A 37 29.99 -4.12 -24.36
C ARG A 37 29.33 -4.19 -25.73
N THR A 38 30.13 -4.33 -26.79
CA THR A 38 29.64 -4.50 -28.16
C THR A 38 28.93 -5.84 -28.33
N ALA A 39 29.50 -6.95 -27.85
CA ALA A 39 28.86 -8.27 -27.93
C ALA A 39 27.47 -8.28 -27.27
N ARG A 40 27.34 -7.69 -26.06
CA ARG A 40 26.04 -7.58 -25.39
C ARG A 40 25.06 -6.74 -26.18
N ALA A 41 25.49 -5.66 -26.83
CA ALA A 41 24.64 -4.85 -27.69
C ALA A 41 24.11 -5.67 -28.88
N LEU A 42 25.01 -6.40 -29.57
CA LEU A 42 24.65 -7.29 -30.67
C LEU A 42 23.65 -8.36 -30.22
N VAL A 43 23.86 -9.00 -29.07
CA VAL A 43 22.91 -9.98 -28.52
C VAL A 43 21.51 -9.39 -28.34
N ARG A 44 21.37 -8.14 -27.87
CA ARG A 44 20.02 -7.52 -27.72
C ARG A 44 19.36 -7.24 -29.05
N VAL A 45 20.16 -6.85 -30.05
CA VAL A 45 19.69 -6.51 -31.40
C VAL A 45 19.24 -7.79 -32.13
N LEU A 46 20.06 -8.84 -32.08
CA LEU A 46 19.75 -10.15 -32.62
C LEU A 46 18.47 -10.73 -31.98
N ALA A 47 18.30 -10.59 -30.67
CA ALA A 47 17.12 -11.09 -29.96
C ALA A 47 15.78 -10.48 -30.44
N ARG A 48 15.79 -9.32 -31.11
CA ARG A 48 14.58 -8.70 -31.71
C ARG A 48 13.99 -9.54 -32.86
N ARG A 49 14.75 -10.49 -33.39
CA ARG A 49 14.31 -11.43 -34.44
C ARG A 49 13.85 -12.78 -33.87
N GLU A 50 13.77 -12.90 -32.54
CA GLU A 50 13.17 -14.02 -31.82
C GLU A 50 13.60 -15.39 -32.38
N ALA A 51 12.63 -16.24 -32.78
CA ALA A 51 12.87 -17.59 -33.25
C ALA A 51 13.84 -17.66 -34.44
N ALA A 52 13.83 -16.68 -35.35
CA ALA A 52 14.75 -16.68 -36.49
C ALA A 52 16.21 -16.50 -36.05
N ALA A 53 16.47 -15.63 -35.07
CA ALA A 53 17.82 -15.47 -34.53
C ALA A 53 18.25 -16.69 -33.71
N ALA A 54 17.35 -17.26 -32.91
CA ALA A 54 17.64 -18.47 -32.14
C ALA A 54 17.94 -19.67 -33.04
N GLY A 55 17.15 -19.89 -34.09
CA GLY A 55 17.35 -20.99 -35.04
C GLY A 55 18.73 -20.93 -35.69
N VAL A 56 19.11 -19.78 -36.25
CA VAL A 56 20.44 -19.59 -36.87
C VAL A 56 21.56 -19.73 -35.84
N ALA A 57 21.36 -19.25 -34.61
CA ALA A 57 22.38 -19.33 -33.57
C ALA A 57 22.58 -20.76 -33.05
N VAL A 58 21.51 -21.55 -32.94
CA VAL A 58 21.53 -22.97 -32.58
C VAL A 58 22.23 -23.79 -33.66
N GLU A 59 21.87 -23.59 -34.93
CA GLU A 59 22.45 -24.30 -36.08
C GLU A 59 23.95 -24.05 -36.22
N ARG A 60 24.39 -22.80 -35.99
CA ARG A 60 25.78 -22.39 -36.18
C ARG A 60 26.66 -22.56 -34.95
N PHE A 61 26.12 -22.98 -33.81
CA PHE A 61 26.86 -22.99 -32.54
C PHE A 61 28.14 -23.84 -32.61
N ASP A 62 28.06 -25.06 -33.14
CA ASP A 62 29.19 -25.98 -33.20
C ASP A 62 30.29 -25.48 -34.14
N ALA A 63 29.90 -24.84 -35.25
CA ALA A 63 30.82 -24.21 -36.21
C ALA A 63 31.36 -22.85 -35.73
N ALA A 64 30.74 -22.22 -34.74
CA ALA A 64 31.14 -20.90 -34.25
C ALA A 64 32.46 -20.97 -33.47
N ALA A 65 33.26 -19.91 -33.63
CA ALA A 65 34.47 -19.72 -32.85
C ALA A 65 34.17 -19.75 -31.33
N ALA A 66 35.09 -20.33 -30.55
CA ALA A 66 34.91 -20.50 -29.10
C ALA A 66 34.57 -19.19 -28.37
N ALA A 67 35.09 -18.05 -28.83
CA ALA A 67 34.81 -16.74 -28.23
C ALA A 67 33.36 -16.23 -28.47
N ALA A 68 32.67 -16.71 -29.51
CA ALA A 68 31.28 -16.36 -29.81
C ALA A 68 30.26 -17.21 -29.05
N ARG A 69 30.58 -18.48 -28.76
CA ARG A 69 29.68 -19.46 -28.12
C ARG A 69 29.02 -18.98 -26.82
N PRO A 70 29.71 -18.29 -25.88
CA PRO A 70 29.06 -17.77 -24.67
C PRO A 70 27.96 -16.75 -24.97
N TRP A 71 28.15 -15.93 -26.01
CA TRP A 71 27.19 -14.90 -26.43
C TRP A 71 26.01 -15.52 -27.15
N ILE A 72 26.22 -16.60 -27.90
CA ILE A 72 25.15 -17.40 -28.49
C ILE A 72 24.25 -17.97 -27.38
N CYS A 73 24.81 -18.55 -26.31
CA CYS A 73 24.01 -18.99 -25.16
C CYS A 73 23.19 -17.85 -24.53
N GLU A 74 23.76 -16.64 -24.41
CA GLU A 74 23.03 -15.48 -23.88
C GLU A 74 21.89 -15.04 -24.81
N LEU A 75 22.09 -15.07 -26.13
CA LEU A 75 21.07 -14.79 -27.14
C LEU A 75 19.93 -15.81 -27.06
N VAL A 76 20.24 -17.10 -27.10
CA VAL A 76 19.25 -18.18 -27.06
C VAL A 76 18.42 -18.08 -25.77
N GLY A 77 19.07 -17.86 -24.62
CA GLY A 77 18.36 -17.66 -23.35
C GLY A 77 17.41 -16.47 -23.34
N ARG A 78 17.78 -15.39 -24.02
CA ARG A 78 16.91 -14.21 -24.12
C ARG A 78 15.70 -14.46 -25.00
N VAL A 79 15.88 -15.16 -26.12
CA VAL A 79 14.78 -15.55 -27.01
C VAL A 79 13.87 -16.57 -26.33
N ALA A 80 14.44 -17.55 -25.64
CA ALA A 80 13.68 -18.54 -24.86
C ALA A 80 12.79 -17.86 -23.81
N GLY A 81 13.30 -16.86 -23.09
CA GLY A 81 12.49 -16.11 -22.11
C GLY A 81 11.38 -15.27 -22.75
N ALA A 82 11.60 -14.73 -23.95
CA ALA A 82 10.61 -13.91 -24.66
C ALA A 82 9.49 -14.76 -25.30
N THR A 83 9.87 -15.89 -25.90
CA THR A 83 8.98 -16.80 -26.64
C THR A 83 8.36 -17.89 -25.75
N ARG A 84 8.96 -18.15 -24.59
CA ARG A 84 8.67 -19.31 -23.72
C ARG A 84 8.82 -20.66 -24.43
N ASP A 85 9.73 -20.74 -25.40
CA ASP A 85 10.03 -21.97 -26.13
C ASP A 85 10.87 -22.93 -25.27
N PRO A 86 10.33 -24.11 -24.89
CA PRO A 86 11.06 -25.09 -24.08
C PRO A 86 12.26 -25.71 -24.80
N ALA A 87 12.22 -25.85 -26.14
CA ALA A 87 13.29 -26.49 -26.88
C ALA A 87 14.60 -25.70 -26.81
N LEU A 88 14.50 -24.37 -26.75
CA LEU A 88 15.65 -23.49 -26.54
C LEU A 88 16.23 -23.60 -25.13
N GLY A 89 15.38 -23.84 -24.12
CA GLY A 89 15.80 -24.14 -22.76
C GLY A 89 16.53 -25.48 -22.66
N ASP A 90 15.98 -26.53 -23.26
CA ASP A 90 16.62 -27.85 -23.33
C ASP A 90 17.94 -27.81 -24.10
N TRP A 91 18.01 -26.99 -25.15
CA TRP A 91 19.26 -26.73 -25.86
C TRP A 91 20.32 -26.08 -24.95
N LEU A 92 19.93 -25.15 -24.06
CA LEU A 92 20.84 -24.55 -23.08
C LEU A 92 21.28 -25.56 -22.00
N VAL A 93 20.42 -26.49 -21.61
CA VAL A 93 20.77 -27.58 -20.69
C VAL A 93 21.91 -28.42 -21.27
N ALA A 94 21.87 -28.75 -22.56
CA ALA A 94 22.95 -29.47 -23.23
C ALA A 94 24.29 -28.70 -23.17
N ARG A 95 24.26 -27.36 -23.16
CA ARG A 95 25.46 -26.51 -23.08
C ARG A 95 26.13 -26.48 -21.70
N LEU A 96 25.51 -27.09 -20.68
CA LEU A 96 26.16 -27.26 -19.37
C LEU A 96 27.36 -28.23 -19.42
N ALA A 97 27.46 -29.05 -20.47
CA ALA A 97 28.57 -29.99 -20.69
C ALA A 97 29.69 -29.41 -21.58
N GLU A 98 29.59 -28.17 -22.06
CA GLU A 98 30.60 -27.58 -22.95
C GLU A 98 31.99 -27.53 -22.30
N PRO A 99 33.08 -27.78 -23.04
CA PRO A 99 34.43 -27.71 -22.50
C PRO A 99 34.80 -26.28 -22.08
N ASP A 100 34.30 -25.26 -22.78
CA ASP A 100 34.57 -23.85 -22.46
C ASP A 100 33.78 -23.39 -21.22
N ALA A 101 34.51 -22.98 -20.19
CA ALA A 101 33.93 -22.52 -18.93
C ALA A 101 33.07 -21.25 -19.08
N ARG A 102 33.41 -20.35 -20.01
CA ARG A 102 32.64 -19.12 -20.22
C ARG A 102 31.27 -19.44 -20.83
N THR A 103 31.22 -20.39 -21.75
CA THR A 103 30.00 -20.87 -22.41
C THR A 103 29.07 -21.54 -21.40
N ARG A 104 29.58 -22.47 -20.58
CA ARG A 104 28.80 -23.09 -19.49
C ARG A 104 28.18 -22.03 -18.57
N ARG A 105 28.96 -21.06 -18.11
CA ARG A 105 28.48 -19.99 -17.22
C ARG A 105 27.35 -19.17 -17.85
N ARG A 106 27.44 -18.86 -19.15
CA ARG A 106 26.37 -18.12 -19.85
C ARG A 106 25.11 -18.95 -20.00
N ALA A 107 25.22 -20.26 -20.25
CA ALA A 107 24.08 -21.18 -20.24
C ALA A 107 23.42 -21.26 -18.85
N ILE A 108 24.21 -21.39 -17.78
CA ILE A 108 23.72 -21.38 -16.39
C ILE A 108 22.92 -20.10 -16.07
N VAL A 109 23.48 -18.93 -16.41
CA VAL A 109 22.82 -17.64 -16.18
C VAL A 109 21.55 -17.50 -17.02
N ALA A 110 21.56 -18.00 -18.26
CA ALA A 110 20.38 -18.02 -19.12
C ALA A 110 19.26 -18.87 -18.51
N LEU A 111 19.54 -20.11 -18.14
CA LEU A 111 18.57 -21.03 -17.49
C LEU A 111 18.00 -20.43 -16.20
N GLY A 112 18.84 -19.83 -15.36
CA GLY A 112 18.39 -19.13 -14.14
C GLY A 112 17.40 -17.98 -14.41
N LYS A 113 17.52 -17.29 -15.54
CA LYS A 113 16.61 -16.20 -15.93
C LYS A 113 15.28 -16.69 -16.51
N LEU A 114 15.25 -17.89 -17.08
CA LEU A 114 13.99 -18.52 -17.52
C LEU A 114 13.08 -18.79 -16.31
N ALA A 115 13.69 -19.12 -15.16
CA ALA A 115 12.99 -19.36 -13.89
C ALA A 115 11.92 -20.46 -13.99
N GLU A 116 12.21 -21.52 -14.76
CA GLU A 116 11.33 -22.68 -14.95
C GLU A 116 11.83 -23.91 -14.17
N PRO A 117 11.03 -24.47 -13.24
CA PRO A 117 11.46 -25.55 -12.34
C PRO A 117 12.09 -26.78 -13.01
N ARG A 118 11.69 -27.10 -14.25
CA ARG A 118 12.21 -28.26 -15.01
C ARG A 118 13.74 -28.27 -15.20
N TYR A 119 14.39 -27.10 -15.18
CA TYR A 119 15.84 -27.00 -15.38
C TYR A 119 16.63 -27.15 -14.08
N GLU A 120 15.98 -27.25 -12.92
CA GLU A 120 16.65 -27.36 -11.62
C GLU A 120 17.55 -28.60 -11.57
N ALA A 121 17.04 -29.76 -11.97
CA ALA A 121 17.75 -31.04 -11.89
C ALA A 121 19.08 -31.01 -12.67
N ALA A 122 19.09 -30.39 -13.85
CA ALA A 122 20.30 -30.26 -14.67
C ALA A 122 21.35 -29.34 -14.02
N LEU A 123 20.92 -28.24 -13.41
CA LEU A 123 21.81 -27.32 -12.69
C LEU A 123 22.37 -27.95 -11.41
N LEU A 124 21.58 -28.76 -10.70
CA LEU A 124 22.05 -29.52 -9.53
C LEU A 124 23.07 -30.59 -9.91
N ALA A 125 22.82 -31.34 -10.99
CA ALA A 125 23.78 -32.31 -11.51
C ALA A 125 25.12 -31.62 -11.82
N ARG A 126 25.07 -30.41 -12.43
CA ARG A 126 26.27 -29.63 -12.71
C ARG A 126 26.93 -29.06 -11.46
N TRP A 127 26.16 -28.65 -10.45
CA TRP A 127 26.67 -28.18 -9.16
C TRP A 127 27.61 -29.18 -8.49
N HIS A 128 27.26 -30.47 -8.50
CA HIS A 128 28.08 -31.52 -7.92
C HIS A 128 29.38 -31.80 -8.69
N GLN A 129 29.43 -31.46 -9.98
CA GLN A 129 30.57 -31.69 -10.86
C GLN A 129 31.42 -30.44 -11.11
N ALA A 130 30.96 -29.25 -10.67
CA ALA A 130 31.56 -27.97 -11.02
C ALA A 130 32.97 -27.82 -10.39
N PRO A 131 34.04 -27.75 -11.22
CA PRO A 131 35.41 -27.70 -10.73
C PRO A 131 35.86 -26.30 -10.35
N GLU A 132 35.27 -25.25 -10.94
CA GLU A 132 35.76 -23.88 -10.85
C GLU A 132 34.84 -22.96 -10.02
N LEU A 133 35.43 -22.04 -9.26
CA LEU A 133 34.72 -21.05 -8.44
C LEU A 133 33.76 -20.14 -9.24
N PRO A 134 34.15 -19.54 -10.39
CA PRO A 134 33.22 -18.71 -11.17
C PRO A 134 31.98 -19.46 -11.66
N GLU A 135 32.10 -20.76 -11.94
CA GLU A 135 30.98 -21.61 -12.35
C GLU A 135 30.05 -21.89 -11.16
N ARG A 136 30.61 -22.22 -9.99
CA ARG A 136 29.83 -22.38 -8.75
C ARG A 136 29.06 -21.12 -8.37
N ARG A 137 29.66 -19.93 -8.50
CA ARG A 137 28.96 -18.66 -8.24
C ARG A 137 27.75 -18.48 -9.17
N ALA A 138 27.91 -18.76 -10.46
CA ALA A 138 26.82 -18.70 -11.42
C ALA A 138 25.70 -19.72 -11.10
N LEU A 139 26.08 -20.95 -10.73
CA LEU A 139 25.14 -22.01 -10.34
C LEU A 139 24.36 -21.65 -9.08
N ALA A 140 25.03 -21.16 -8.02
CA ALA A 140 24.36 -20.72 -6.81
C ALA A 140 23.32 -19.63 -7.11
N ALA A 141 23.67 -18.64 -7.93
CA ALA A 141 22.75 -17.58 -8.35
C ALA A 141 21.56 -18.10 -9.17
N ALA A 142 21.80 -19.04 -10.10
CA ALA A 142 20.77 -19.63 -10.95
C ALA A 142 19.83 -20.53 -10.15
N LEU A 143 20.38 -21.46 -9.34
CA LEU A 143 19.61 -22.33 -8.45
C LEU A 143 18.75 -21.53 -7.47
N GLY A 144 19.22 -20.38 -6.99
CA GLY A 144 18.38 -19.48 -6.20
C GLY A 144 17.15 -18.93 -6.93
N GLN A 145 17.12 -18.92 -8.27
CA GLN A 145 15.95 -18.48 -9.04
C GLN A 145 14.90 -19.59 -9.24
N LEU A 146 15.35 -20.84 -9.24
CA LEU A 146 14.58 -22.01 -9.68
C LEU A 146 14.25 -22.99 -8.54
N GLY A 147 15.10 -23.00 -7.52
CA GLY A 147 15.33 -24.14 -6.66
C GLY A 147 14.18 -24.50 -5.74
N SER A 148 14.23 -25.76 -5.29
CA SER A 148 13.36 -26.40 -4.30
C SER A 148 14.21 -26.88 -3.11
N ASP A 149 13.61 -27.68 -2.24
CA ASP A 149 14.25 -28.46 -1.19
C ASP A 149 15.53 -29.18 -1.65
N ALA A 150 15.59 -29.64 -2.90
CA ALA A 150 16.79 -30.26 -3.46
C ALA A 150 17.95 -29.25 -3.54
N THR A 151 17.69 -28.02 -3.98
CA THR A 151 18.63 -26.91 -3.96
C THR A 151 19.04 -26.54 -2.53
N LEU A 152 18.11 -26.50 -1.58
CA LEU A 152 18.45 -26.22 -0.17
C LEU A 152 19.44 -27.24 0.38
N ARG A 153 19.18 -28.54 0.16
CA ARG A 153 20.08 -29.62 0.57
C ARG A 153 21.45 -29.51 -0.08
N ALA A 154 21.51 -29.22 -1.38
CA ALA A 154 22.78 -29.11 -2.10
C ALA A 154 23.61 -27.90 -1.65
N LEU A 155 22.96 -26.76 -1.41
CA LEU A 155 23.64 -25.54 -0.95
C LEU A 155 24.00 -25.60 0.54
N ALA A 156 23.39 -26.46 1.36
CA ALA A 156 23.72 -26.64 2.78
C ALA A 156 25.03 -27.40 3.02
N GLN A 157 25.54 -28.12 2.01
CA GLN A 157 26.83 -28.82 2.11
C GLN A 157 28.00 -27.83 2.27
N PRO A 158 29.14 -28.25 2.86
CA PRO A 158 30.32 -27.42 2.99
C PRO A 158 30.75 -26.81 1.65
N LEU A 159 30.87 -25.48 1.61
CA LEU A 159 31.26 -24.74 0.41
C LEU A 159 32.76 -24.41 0.45
N PRO A 160 33.42 -24.27 -0.72
CA PRO A 160 34.76 -23.69 -0.81
C PRO A 160 34.83 -22.34 -0.10
N ALA A 161 35.99 -22.02 0.48
CA ALA A 161 36.24 -20.74 1.16
C ALA A 161 36.29 -19.58 0.16
N ASP A 162 35.11 -19.07 -0.21
CA ASP A 162 34.94 -17.92 -1.10
C ASP A 162 33.80 -17.02 -0.59
N PRO A 163 34.08 -15.76 -0.20
CA PRO A 163 33.06 -14.86 0.36
C PRO A 163 31.88 -14.60 -0.59
N GLU A 164 32.14 -14.48 -1.89
CA GLU A 164 31.10 -14.20 -2.87
C GLU A 164 30.20 -15.42 -3.12
N LEU A 165 30.76 -16.63 -3.19
CA LEU A 165 29.99 -17.85 -3.26
C LEU A 165 29.13 -18.05 -2.01
N ALA A 166 29.69 -17.83 -0.81
CA ALA A 166 28.93 -17.92 0.43
C ALA A 166 27.74 -16.95 0.44
N ARG A 167 27.97 -15.69 0.01
CA ARG A 167 26.93 -14.67 -0.12
C ARG A 167 25.84 -15.08 -1.11
N LEU A 168 26.21 -15.61 -2.28
CA LEU A 168 25.25 -16.05 -3.32
C LEU A 168 24.47 -17.29 -2.90
N ALA A 169 25.12 -18.27 -2.26
CA ALA A 169 24.47 -19.46 -1.74
C ALA A 169 23.45 -19.12 -0.65
N GLU A 170 23.80 -18.23 0.27
CA GLU A 170 22.87 -17.77 1.30
C GLU A 170 21.68 -17.02 0.71
N GLN A 171 21.93 -16.15 -0.28
CA GLN A 171 20.86 -15.49 -1.05
C GLN A 171 19.93 -16.48 -1.72
N ALA A 172 20.48 -17.54 -2.32
CA ALA A 172 19.71 -18.59 -2.96
C ALA A 172 18.87 -19.38 -1.95
N ARG A 173 19.44 -19.79 -0.81
CA ARG A 173 18.71 -20.50 0.25
C ARG A 173 17.53 -19.68 0.77
N VAL A 174 17.76 -18.41 1.12
CA VAL A 174 16.69 -17.51 1.59
C VAL A 174 15.59 -17.35 0.53
N LYS A 175 15.97 -17.25 -0.75
CA LYS A 175 14.98 -17.11 -1.82
C LYS A 175 14.16 -18.39 -2.02
N VAL A 176 14.80 -19.55 -2.07
CA VAL A 176 14.14 -20.85 -2.28
C VAL A 176 13.20 -21.17 -1.11
N ALA A 177 13.68 -21.06 0.13
CA ALA A 177 12.85 -21.28 1.31
C ALA A 177 11.62 -20.35 1.32
N ARG A 178 11.78 -19.08 0.93
CA ARG A 178 10.65 -18.16 0.78
C ARG A 178 9.68 -18.59 -0.31
N ASP A 179 10.17 -19.02 -1.48
CA ASP A 179 9.33 -19.36 -2.61
C ASP A 179 8.53 -20.66 -2.37
N GLU A 180 9.10 -21.64 -1.65
CA GLU A 180 8.35 -22.81 -1.15
C GLU A 180 7.27 -22.41 -0.14
N LEU A 181 7.62 -21.55 0.81
CA LEU A 181 6.68 -21.08 1.82
C LEU A 181 5.48 -20.35 1.21
N ARG A 182 5.60 -19.72 0.04
CA ARG A 182 4.45 -19.11 -0.68
C ARG A 182 3.39 -20.13 -1.10
N THR A 183 3.76 -21.39 -1.30
CA THR A 183 2.80 -22.45 -1.65
C THR A 183 1.90 -22.83 -0.47
N THR A 184 2.37 -22.60 0.76
CA THR A 184 1.57 -22.80 1.97
C THR A 184 0.58 -21.64 2.13
N PRO A 185 -0.72 -21.84 2.34
CA PRO A 185 -1.63 -20.74 2.62
C PRO A 185 -1.36 -20.13 4.00
N GLY A 186 -1.55 -18.82 4.14
CA GLY A 186 -1.43 -18.11 5.40
C GLY A 186 -2.46 -17.00 5.52
N ARG A 187 -2.92 -16.70 6.74
CA ARG A 187 -3.85 -15.60 7.01
C ARG A 187 -3.65 -15.02 8.40
N ILE A 188 -4.11 -13.79 8.59
CA ILE A 188 -4.32 -13.22 9.92
C ILE A 188 -5.59 -13.83 10.53
N ASP A 189 -5.52 -14.24 11.79
CA ASP A 189 -6.63 -14.73 12.60
C ASP A 189 -7.17 -13.60 13.48
N ASP A 190 -8.23 -12.95 13.03
CA ASP A 190 -8.86 -11.84 13.74
C ASP A 190 -9.73 -12.29 14.92
N ALA A 191 -9.95 -13.60 15.08
CA ALA A 191 -10.65 -14.21 16.21
C ALA A 191 -9.69 -14.66 17.32
N ALA A 192 -8.37 -14.67 17.07
CA ALA A 192 -7.38 -15.01 18.07
C ALA A 192 -7.37 -13.99 19.24
N VAL A 193 -7.03 -14.48 20.43
CA VAL A 193 -6.91 -13.69 21.65
C VAL A 193 -5.50 -13.89 22.22
N ALA A 194 -4.81 -12.78 22.47
CA ALA A 194 -3.49 -12.81 23.07
C ALA A 194 -3.57 -13.20 24.55
N ALA A 195 -2.56 -13.91 25.05
CA ALA A 195 -2.49 -14.32 26.46
C ALA A 195 -2.44 -13.12 27.42
N ARG A 196 -1.83 -12.02 26.98
CA ARG A 196 -1.84 -10.73 27.66
C ARG A 196 -2.37 -9.65 26.71
N PRO A 197 -3.31 -8.79 27.13
CA PRO A 197 -3.85 -7.73 26.27
C PRO A 197 -2.74 -6.80 25.76
N PRO A 198 -2.41 -6.81 24.45
CA PRO A 198 -1.39 -5.93 23.90
C PRO A 198 -1.94 -4.53 23.70
N THR A 199 -1.06 -3.53 23.68
CA THR A 199 -1.42 -2.21 23.15
C THR A 199 -1.65 -2.33 21.64
N LEU A 200 -2.72 -1.71 21.13
CA LEU A 200 -2.98 -1.56 19.71
C LEU A 200 -3.16 -0.07 19.38
N LEU A 201 -2.59 0.38 18.26
CA LEU A 201 -2.81 1.71 17.72
C LEU A 201 -3.86 1.65 16.62
N LEU A 202 -4.94 2.41 16.80
CA LEU A 202 -5.92 2.68 15.76
C LEU A 202 -5.55 3.99 15.06
N HIS A 203 -5.43 3.92 13.74
CA HIS A 203 -5.17 5.08 12.88
C HIS A 203 -6.48 5.64 12.41
N VAL A 204 -6.66 6.94 12.54
CA VAL A 204 -7.90 7.65 12.22
C VAL A 204 -7.55 8.95 11.51
N ARG A 205 -8.47 9.52 10.74
CA ARG A 205 -8.25 10.84 10.13
C ARG A 205 -8.11 11.87 11.24
N ALA A 206 -7.09 12.71 11.15
CA ALA A 206 -6.90 13.79 12.11
C ALA A 206 -8.16 14.67 12.16
N GLY A 207 -8.61 14.97 13.37
CA GLY A 207 -9.89 15.63 13.66
C GLY A 207 -11.02 14.68 14.04
N LEU A 208 -11.04 13.42 13.59
CA LEU A 208 -12.12 12.47 13.91
C LEU A 208 -11.88 11.64 15.19
N GLU A 209 -10.77 11.87 15.89
CA GLU A 209 -10.40 11.11 17.09
C GLU A 209 -11.49 11.15 18.17
N PRO A 210 -12.16 12.29 18.47
CA PRO A 210 -13.23 12.31 19.45
C PRO A 210 -14.37 11.35 19.12
N LEU A 211 -14.73 11.24 17.83
CA LEU A 211 -15.78 10.31 17.41
C LEU A 211 -15.33 8.87 17.62
N LEU A 212 -14.08 8.52 17.27
CA LEU A 212 -13.52 7.19 17.49
C LEU A 212 -13.54 6.82 18.98
N LEU A 213 -13.16 7.74 19.87
CA LEU A 213 -13.19 7.52 21.31
C LEU A 213 -14.61 7.18 21.82
N GLU A 214 -15.64 7.82 21.25
CA GLU A 214 -17.05 7.53 21.57
C GLU A 214 -17.54 6.18 21.02
N GLU A 215 -16.97 5.66 19.92
CA GLU A 215 -17.34 4.35 19.38
C GLU A 215 -16.78 3.18 20.18
N LEU A 216 -15.62 3.39 20.81
CA LEU A 216 -14.85 2.33 21.42
C LEU A 216 -15.40 1.97 22.81
N PRO A 217 -15.55 0.67 23.12
CA PRO A 217 -15.93 0.24 24.46
C PRO A 217 -14.96 0.78 25.52
N PRO A 218 -15.45 1.32 26.65
CA PRO A 218 -14.59 1.84 27.72
C PRO A 218 -13.56 0.84 28.26
N LYS A 219 -13.89 -0.46 28.23
CA LYS A 219 -12.98 -1.56 28.64
C LYS A 219 -11.67 -1.62 27.83
N LEU A 220 -11.64 -1.06 26.62
CA LEU A 220 -10.45 -1.01 25.78
C LEU A 220 -9.52 0.15 26.16
N GLU A 221 -9.87 0.95 27.17
CA GLU A 221 -9.08 2.08 27.68
C GLU A 221 -8.56 3.03 26.58
N PRO A 222 -9.44 3.52 25.68
CA PRO A 222 -9.02 4.28 24.52
C PRO A 222 -8.40 5.63 24.93
N ARG A 223 -7.23 5.93 24.37
CA ARG A 223 -6.41 7.10 24.70
C ARG A 223 -5.89 7.78 23.45
N LEU A 224 -6.17 9.08 23.29
CA LEU A 224 -5.58 9.90 22.23
C LEU A 224 -4.07 10.07 22.49
N LEU A 225 -3.23 9.58 21.59
CA LEU A 225 -1.77 9.74 21.70
C LEU A 225 -1.25 10.94 20.91
N ALA A 226 -1.79 11.15 19.71
CA ALA A 226 -1.42 12.19 18.79
C ALA A 226 -2.55 12.39 17.77
N PRO A 227 -2.57 13.50 17.01
CA PRO A 227 -3.50 13.64 15.90
C PRO A 227 -3.48 12.42 14.98
N GLY A 228 -4.66 11.86 14.73
CA GLY A 228 -4.88 10.66 13.93
C GLY A 228 -4.52 9.34 14.58
N ARG A 229 -4.16 9.30 15.87
CA ARG A 229 -3.70 8.08 16.56
C ARG A 229 -4.33 7.89 17.93
N VAL A 230 -5.11 6.82 18.06
CA VAL A 230 -5.75 6.40 19.32
C VAL A 230 -5.15 5.06 19.76
N ALA A 231 -4.63 4.99 20.97
CA ALA A 231 -4.18 3.73 21.57
C ALA A 231 -5.31 3.07 22.35
N ILE A 232 -5.35 1.75 22.31
CA ILE A 232 -6.23 0.91 23.12
C ILE A 232 -5.44 -0.22 23.77
N THR A 233 -5.98 -0.78 24.84
CA THR A 233 -5.62 -2.09 25.38
C THR A 233 -6.53 -3.13 24.71
N LEU A 234 -5.98 -3.98 23.84
CA LEU A 234 -6.74 -4.98 23.10
C LEU A 234 -7.08 -6.18 23.99
N ASP A 235 -8.15 -6.04 24.78
CA ASP A 235 -8.72 -7.11 25.58
C ASP A 235 -9.74 -7.92 24.76
N GLY A 236 -9.28 -9.05 24.19
CA GLY A 236 -10.06 -9.93 23.32
C GLY A 236 -9.61 -9.92 21.85
N PRO A 237 -10.46 -10.37 20.91
CA PRO A 237 -10.07 -10.55 19.52
C PRO A 237 -10.10 -9.24 18.71
N LEU A 238 -9.31 -9.16 17.63
CA LEU A 238 -9.27 -8.00 16.72
C LEU A 238 -10.66 -7.71 16.11
N ARG A 239 -11.44 -8.75 15.80
CA ARG A 239 -12.78 -8.61 15.21
C ARG A 239 -13.76 -7.79 16.03
N GLN A 240 -13.52 -7.61 17.33
CA GLN A 240 -14.37 -6.76 18.17
C GLN A 240 -14.30 -5.28 17.77
N LEU A 241 -13.22 -4.87 17.09
CA LEU A 241 -12.99 -3.49 16.70
C LEU A 241 -13.93 -3.03 15.58
N TRP A 242 -14.54 -3.96 14.85
CA TRP A 242 -15.44 -3.64 13.74
C TRP A 242 -16.72 -2.90 14.16
N VAL A 243 -16.99 -2.77 15.46
CA VAL A 243 -18.01 -1.86 16.00
C VAL A 243 -17.66 -0.38 15.78
N ALA A 244 -16.37 -0.04 15.74
CA ALA A 244 -15.88 1.30 15.47
C ALA A 244 -15.71 1.51 13.95
N ARG A 245 -16.40 2.51 13.40
CA ARG A 245 -16.49 2.75 11.96
C ARG A 245 -15.62 3.91 11.49
N THR A 246 -14.99 4.66 12.39
CA THR A 246 -14.23 5.87 12.01
C THR A 246 -12.72 5.67 11.88
N PHE A 247 -12.15 4.60 12.43
CA PHE A 247 -10.73 4.28 12.23
C PHE A 247 -10.47 3.68 10.83
N LEU A 248 -9.30 3.97 10.27
CA LEU A 248 -8.83 3.51 8.97
C LEU A 248 -8.25 2.10 9.07
N ASP A 249 -7.18 1.98 9.86
CA ASP A 249 -6.37 0.78 10.02
C ASP A 249 -5.87 0.65 11.46
N CYS A 250 -5.23 -0.46 11.80
CA CYS A 250 -4.63 -0.67 13.11
C CYS A 250 -3.26 -1.34 13.03
N GLY A 251 -2.40 -1.09 14.03
CA GLY A 251 -1.09 -1.70 14.14
C GLY A 251 -0.64 -1.90 15.58
N PHE A 252 0.14 -2.94 15.83
CA PHE A 252 0.75 -3.19 17.14
C PHE A 252 2.06 -2.40 17.24
N PRO A 253 2.18 -1.42 18.14
CA PRO A 253 3.41 -0.67 18.31
C PRO A 253 4.47 -1.58 18.95
N LEU A 254 5.66 -1.59 18.37
CA LEU A 254 6.84 -2.23 18.97
C LEU A 254 7.77 -1.17 19.54
N PRO A 255 8.20 -1.30 20.81
CA PRO A 255 9.15 -0.37 21.40
C PRO A 255 10.50 -0.50 20.68
N LEU A 256 11.00 0.61 20.17
CA LEU A 256 12.39 0.72 19.73
C LEU A 256 13.25 1.12 20.91
N GLN A 257 14.36 0.41 21.13
CA GLN A 257 15.37 0.80 22.11
C GLN A 257 15.93 2.18 21.72
N HIS A 258 16.35 2.97 22.72
CA HIS A 258 16.86 4.32 22.51
C HIS A 258 17.98 4.32 21.46
N LEU A 259 17.80 5.06 20.37
CA LEU A 259 18.79 5.15 19.29
C LEU A 259 19.94 6.06 19.76
N PRO A 260 21.16 5.54 19.97
CA PRO A 260 22.30 6.40 20.31
C PRO A 260 22.77 7.12 19.03
N GLY A 261 22.59 8.44 18.93
CA GLY A 261 23.15 9.19 17.80
C GLY A 261 22.44 10.50 17.45
N PRO A 262 22.99 11.26 16.48
CA PRO A 262 22.39 12.50 16.01
C PRO A 262 20.96 12.28 15.47
N PRO A 263 20.14 13.35 15.41
CA PRO A 263 18.72 13.27 15.08
C PRO A 263 18.44 12.42 13.83
N VAL A 264 17.39 11.59 13.90
CA VAL A 264 16.92 10.74 12.79
C VAL A 264 16.82 11.54 11.48
N GLU A 265 16.55 12.84 11.49
CA GLU A 265 16.63 13.75 10.33
C GLU A 265 17.83 13.52 9.39
N ALA A 266 19.03 13.23 9.91
CA ALA A 266 20.20 12.96 9.06
C ALA A 266 20.04 11.71 8.20
N ALA A 267 19.35 10.68 8.71
CA ALA A 267 19.12 9.40 8.03
C ALA A 267 17.99 9.43 6.99
N TRP A 268 17.28 10.56 6.84
CA TRP A 268 16.16 10.73 5.89
C TRP A 268 16.33 11.94 4.96
N SER A 269 17.40 12.73 5.15
CA SER A 269 17.83 13.74 4.19
C SER A 269 18.17 13.09 2.83
N LYS A 270 17.65 13.66 1.74
CA LYS A 270 18.09 13.32 0.36
C LYS A 270 19.50 13.82 0.04
N THR A 271 20.06 14.63 0.93
CA THR A 271 21.38 15.24 0.85
C THR A 271 22.17 14.81 2.07
N ALA A 272 22.72 13.60 2.03
CA ALA A 272 23.98 13.29 2.69
C ALA A 272 24.48 11.91 2.22
N GLY A 273 25.79 11.77 2.28
CA GLY A 273 26.54 10.52 2.16
C GLY A 273 27.65 10.54 3.21
N SER A 274 27.34 11.07 4.40
CA SER A 274 28.31 11.27 5.47
C SER A 274 28.40 10.03 6.38
N GLU A 275 29.53 9.88 7.07
CA GLU A 275 29.74 8.77 8.04
C GLU A 275 28.71 8.80 9.18
N ALA A 276 28.29 9.98 9.61
CA ALA A 276 27.28 10.17 10.66
C ALA A 276 25.89 9.63 10.25
N GLU A 277 25.50 9.82 8.99
CA GLU A 277 24.25 9.25 8.43
C GLU A 277 24.31 7.73 8.36
N THR A 278 25.46 7.19 7.93
CA THR A 278 25.70 5.75 7.87
C THR A 278 25.59 5.11 9.26
N GLY A 279 26.13 5.76 10.29
CA GLY A 279 26.01 5.34 11.68
C GLY A 279 24.57 5.35 12.20
N ALA A 280 23.84 6.45 11.98
CA ALA A 280 22.43 6.57 12.40
C ALA A 280 21.53 5.51 11.74
N LEU A 281 21.75 5.24 10.44
CA LEU A 281 21.01 4.21 9.71
C LEU A 281 21.31 2.80 10.22
N ALA A 282 22.56 2.52 10.58
CA ALA A 282 22.96 1.26 11.18
C ALA A 282 22.33 1.06 12.57
N ALA A 283 22.30 2.11 13.40
CA ALA A 283 21.64 2.07 14.71
C ALA A 283 20.13 1.83 14.58
N LEU A 284 19.46 2.51 13.64
CA LEU A 284 18.05 2.27 13.33
C LEU A 284 17.82 0.82 12.87
N ALA A 285 18.71 0.31 12.01
CA ALA A 285 18.61 -1.07 11.53
C ALA A 285 18.69 -2.07 12.69
N ALA A 286 19.66 -1.91 13.57
CA ALA A 286 19.84 -2.76 14.75
C ALA A 286 18.62 -2.71 15.69
N ALA A 287 18.05 -1.53 15.92
CA ALA A 287 16.86 -1.36 16.75
C ALA A 287 15.62 -2.04 16.14
N VAL A 288 15.41 -1.90 14.82
CA VAL A 288 14.31 -2.56 14.11
C VAL A 288 14.44 -4.08 14.17
N VAL A 289 15.64 -4.63 13.93
CA VAL A 289 15.91 -6.07 14.08
C VAL A 289 15.58 -6.52 15.50
N ALA A 290 16.12 -5.84 16.51
CA ALA A 290 15.93 -6.22 17.91
C ALA A 290 14.44 -6.21 18.31
N ALA A 291 13.67 -5.23 17.83
CA ALA A 291 12.24 -5.13 18.09
C ALA A 291 11.44 -6.23 17.36
N LEU A 292 11.73 -6.50 16.09
CA LEU A 292 11.08 -7.56 15.31
C LEU A 292 11.33 -8.97 15.83
N THR A 293 12.50 -9.20 16.43
CA THR A 293 12.86 -10.50 17.01
C THR A 293 12.62 -10.54 18.53
N SER A 294 11.91 -9.55 19.08
CA SER A 294 11.62 -9.49 20.51
C SER A 294 10.56 -10.54 20.91
N PRO A 295 10.51 -10.96 22.20
CA PRO A 295 9.46 -11.87 22.68
C PRO A 295 8.04 -11.37 22.39
N LEU A 296 7.81 -10.05 22.51
CA LEU A 296 6.52 -9.44 22.20
C LEU A 296 6.15 -9.61 20.72
N ALA A 297 7.07 -9.30 19.80
CA ALA A 297 6.81 -9.45 18.37
C ALA A 297 6.53 -10.91 18.00
N VAL A 298 7.31 -11.85 18.55
CA VAL A 298 7.11 -13.29 18.34
C VAL A 298 5.75 -13.75 18.89
N GLU A 299 5.35 -13.28 20.08
CA GLU A 299 4.03 -13.57 20.66
C GLU A 299 2.91 -13.07 19.75
N LEU A 300 2.99 -11.83 19.25
CA LEU A 300 2.01 -11.24 18.34
C LEU A 300 1.91 -12.02 17.02
N PHE A 301 3.05 -12.32 16.38
CA PHE A 301 3.06 -13.07 15.14
C PHE A 301 2.43 -14.46 15.30
N ARG A 302 2.78 -15.19 16.37
CA ARG A 302 2.25 -16.53 16.62
C ARG A 302 0.78 -16.53 17.01
N THR A 303 0.33 -15.52 17.76
CA THR A 303 -1.06 -15.41 18.19
C THR A 303 -1.98 -15.15 17.01
N PHE A 304 -1.64 -14.16 16.18
CA PHE A 304 -2.55 -13.64 15.15
C PHE A 304 -2.30 -14.21 13.75
N THR A 305 -1.41 -15.19 13.56
CA THR A 305 -1.15 -15.80 12.25
C THR A 305 -1.52 -17.28 12.24
N ARG A 306 -2.20 -17.72 11.19
CA ARG A 306 -2.34 -19.13 10.83
C ARG A 306 -1.50 -19.40 9.58
N GLY A 307 -0.58 -20.36 9.68
CA GLY A 307 0.42 -20.63 8.64
C GLY A 307 1.73 -19.84 8.87
N PRO A 308 2.58 -19.73 7.85
CA PRO A 308 3.91 -19.11 8.01
C PRO A 308 3.82 -17.60 8.19
N VAL A 309 4.70 -17.06 9.05
CA VAL A 309 4.75 -15.63 9.34
C VAL A 309 5.52 -14.91 8.24
N ARG A 310 4.79 -14.23 7.37
CA ARG A 310 5.37 -13.42 6.29
C ARG A 310 5.18 -11.95 6.56
N TYR A 311 6.26 -11.19 6.41
CA TYR A 311 6.24 -9.75 6.61
C TYR A 311 6.90 -9.01 5.44
N ARG A 312 6.59 -7.72 5.29
CA ARG A 312 7.32 -6.79 4.43
C ARG A 312 7.64 -5.52 5.20
N LEU A 313 8.79 -4.92 4.95
CA LEU A 313 9.15 -3.62 5.53
C LEU A 313 8.58 -2.47 4.68
N GLU A 314 7.97 -1.50 5.33
CA GLU A 314 7.48 -0.26 4.76
C GLU A 314 8.16 0.94 5.42
N TRP A 315 8.61 1.90 4.62
CA TRP A 315 9.24 3.14 5.09
C TRP A 315 8.30 4.31 4.82
N ALA A 316 7.50 4.68 5.82
CA ALA A 316 6.36 5.59 5.64
C ALA A 316 6.74 6.95 5.01
N GLN A 317 7.93 7.49 5.32
CA GLN A 317 8.43 8.76 4.77
C GLN A 317 9.72 8.63 3.92
N GLY A 318 10.25 7.41 3.74
CA GLY A 318 11.68 7.22 3.41
C GLY A 318 11.98 6.78 2.00
N GLY A 319 10.95 6.61 1.16
CA GLY A 319 11.08 6.03 -0.17
C GLY A 319 11.59 4.57 -0.14
N ALA A 320 11.90 4.03 -1.32
CA ALA A 320 12.31 2.63 -1.46
C ALA A 320 13.77 2.40 -0.99
N ARG A 321 13.97 2.12 0.30
CA ARG A 321 15.29 1.82 0.89
C ARG A 321 15.71 0.35 0.67
N ARG A 322 15.89 -0.06 -0.59
CA ARG A 322 16.09 -1.48 -0.97
C ARG A 322 17.31 -2.13 -0.31
N ALA A 323 18.46 -1.46 -0.30
CA ALA A 323 19.70 -2.01 0.28
C ALA A 323 19.60 -2.19 1.80
N LEU A 324 18.99 -1.24 2.50
CA LEU A 324 18.73 -1.33 3.94
C LEU A 324 17.71 -2.42 4.27
N THR A 325 16.61 -2.46 3.52
CA THR A 325 15.56 -3.49 3.65
C THR A 325 16.13 -4.90 3.50
N TRP A 326 17.02 -5.09 2.53
CA TRP A 326 17.67 -6.39 2.31
C TRP A 326 18.57 -6.80 3.47
N ARG A 327 19.42 -5.88 3.96
CA ARG A 327 20.28 -6.12 5.14
C ARG A 327 19.47 -6.46 6.40
N LEU A 328 18.42 -5.69 6.67
CA LEU A 328 17.49 -5.92 7.78
C LEU A 328 16.85 -7.30 7.71
N ALA A 329 16.31 -7.67 6.54
CA ALA A 329 15.68 -8.95 6.35
C ALA A 329 16.64 -10.13 6.55
N ALA A 330 17.88 -10.02 6.07
CA ALA A 330 18.90 -11.05 6.28
C ALA A 330 19.23 -11.23 7.77
N GLU A 331 19.38 -10.12 8.51
CA GLU A 331 19.69 -10.18 9.94
C GLU A 331 18.50 -10.67 10.78
N VAL A 332 17.27 -10.31 10.42
CA VAL A 332 16.06 -10.89 11.06
C VAL A 332 16.01 -12.39 10.82
N ALA A 333 16.20 -12.86 9.59
CA ALA A 333 16.18 -14.29 9.26
C ALA A 333 17.27 -15.07 10.03
N ARG A 334 18.46 -14.48 10.21
CA ARG A 334 19.54 -15.07 11.02
C ARG A 334 19.16 -15.25 12.48
N ARG A 335 18.41 -14.31 13.07
CA ARG A 335 17.98 -14.35 14.48
C ARG A 335 16.71 -15.15 14.71
N ASN A 336 15.78 -15.10 13.76
CA ASN A 336 14.52 -15.83 13.79
C ASN A 336 14.14 -16.31 12.38
N PRO A 337 14.53 -17.55 12.02
CA PRO A 337 14.23 -18.13 10.71
C PRO A 337 12.74 -18.32 10.41
N GLU A 338 11.85 -18.28 11.42
CA GLU A 338 10.39 -18.37 11.22
C GLU A 338 9.82 -17.10 10.56
N LEU A 339 10.53 -15.96 10.65
CA LEU A 339 10.09 -14.68 10.10
C LEU A 339 10.58 -14.50 8.66
N ILE A 340 9.65 -14.50 7.72
CA ILE A 340 9.98 -14.51 6.29
C ILE A 340 9.68 -13.15 5.69
N ASN A 341 10.71 -12.48 5.16
CA ASN A 341 10.51 -11.26 4.38
C ASN A 341 9.96 -11.59 2.98
N ASP A 342 8.68 -11.30 2.74
CA ASP A 342 8.00 -11.49 1.47
C ASP A 342 7.29 -10.21 1.00
N PRO A 343 7.86 -9.46 0.03
CA PRO A 343 7.25 -8.23 -0.45
C PRO A 343 5.93 -8.43 -1.24
N ARG A 344 5.57 -9.66 -1.61
CA ARG A 344 4.40 -9.96 -2.46
C ARG A 344 3.23 -10.55 -1.68
N GLN A 345 3.50 -11.44 -0.74
CA GLN A 345 2.47 -12.19 0.01
C GLN A 345 2.63 -12.01 1.54
N ALA A 346 3.09 -10.84 1.98
CA ALA A 346 3.18 -10.52 3.39
C ALA A 346 1.79 -10.51 4.05
N LEU A 347 1.70 -11.17 5.20
CA LEU A 347 0.57 -11.06 6.12
C LEU A 347 0.75 -9.89 7.09
N TRP A 348 1.98 -9.41 7.24
CA TRP A 348 2.32 -8.31 8.13
C TRP A 348 3.08 -7.22 7.38
N GLN A 349 2.68 -5.98 7.56
CA GLN A 349 3.47 -4.84 7.14
C GLN A 349 4.19 -4.28 8.37
N VAL A 350 5.51 -4.31 8.33
CA VAL A 350 6.38 -3.72 9.33
C VAL A 350 6.60 -2.28 8.94
N VAL A 351 5.84 -1.38 9.55
CA VAL A 351 5.88 0.05 9.23
C VAL A 351 6.90 0.74 10.11
N VAL A 352 7.95 1.27 9.48
CA VAL A 352 8.91 2.17 10.11
C VAL A 352 8.55 3.60 9.73
N SER A 353 8.24 4.42 10.72
CA SER A 353 7.90 5.83 10.51
C SER A 353 8.80 6.74 11.32
N GLU A 354 9.15 7.90 10.75
CA GLU A 354 9.72 9.00 11.51
C GLU A 354 8.69 9.55 12.50
N ARG A 355 9.18 9.96 13.67
CA ARG A 355 8.44 10.71 14.68
C ARG A 355 9.28 11.88 15.15
N VAL A 356 8.63 12.84 15.80
CA VAL A 356 9.32 13.88 16.58
C VAL A 356 8.84 13.77 18.00
N TYR A 357 9.77 13.60 18.94
CA TYR A 357 9.50 13.55 20.37
C TYR A 357 10.31 14.64 21.08
N ARG A 358 9.62 15.58 21.74
CA ARG A 358 10.23 16.73 22.43
C ARG A 358 11.20 17.54 21.54
N GLY A 359 10.86 17.70 20.26
CA GLY A 359 11.69 18.42 19.30
C GLY A 359 12.87 17.63 18.73
N SER A 360 13.04 16.37 19.12
CA SER A 360 14.05 15.47 18.55
C SER A 360 13.38 14.43 17.64
N PRO A 361 13.84 14.25 16.39
CA PRO A 361 13.34 13.21 15.51
C PRO A 361 13.76 11.82 16.02
N THR A 362 12.78 10.92 16.09
CA THR A 362 12.88 9.53 16.53
C THR A 362 12.26 8.62 15.46
N ALA A 363 12.34 7.30 15.67
CA ALA A 363 11.61 6.34 14.84
C ALA A 363 10.52 5.66 15.66
N ALA A 364 9.46 5.22 14.98
CA ALA A 364 8.46 4.31 15.50
C ALA A 364 8.36 3.08 14.60
N LEU A 365 8.03 1.95 15.21
CA LEU A 365 7.85 0.67 14.55
C LEU A 365 6.46 0.12 14.90
N GLU A 366 5.70 -0.29 13.88
CA GLU A 366 4.39 -0.89 14.06
C GLU A 366 4.26 -2.16 13.21
N LEU A 367 3.62 -3.19 13.75
CA LEU A 367 3.22 -4.39 13.01
C LEU A 367 1.76 -4.25 12.58
N TRP A 368 1.54 -4.06 11.28
CA TRP A 368 0.21 -3.91 10.71
C TRP A 368 -0.24 -5.25 10.13
N PRO A 369 -1.29 -5.90 10.66
CA PRO A 369 -1.88 -7.06 10.02
C PRO A 369 -2.41 -6.67 8.63
N GLN A 370 -2.21 -7.53 7.65
CA GLN A 370 -2.66 -7.36 6.26
C GLN A 370 -3.69 -8.43 5.91
N GLY A 371 -4.56 -8.12 4.95
CA GLY A 371 -5.58 -9.07 4.49
C GLY A 371 -6.68 -9.36 5.52
N LEU A 372 -6.82 -8.52 6.55
CA LEU A 372 -8.00 -8.53 7.40
C LEU A 372 -9.23 -8.26 6.54
N GLN A 373 -10.25 -9.10 6.68
CA GLN A 373 -11.54 -8.87 6.05
C GLN A 373 -12.29 -7.84 6.89
N ASP A 374 -12.26 -6.58 6.47
CA ASP A 374 -13.03 -5.52 7.11
C ASP A 374 -14.51 -5.61 6.70
N PRO A 375 -15.41 -6.05 7.61
CA PRO A 375 -16.82 -6.23 7.26
C PRO A 375 -17.58 -4.90 7.28
N ARG A 376 -17.00 -3.82 7.84
CA ARG A 376 -17.73 -2.57 8.12
C ARG A 376 -18.36 -2.00 6.86
N PHE A 377 -17.67 -2.12 5.73
CA PHE A 377 -18.04 -1.47 4.47
C PHE A 377 -18.25 -2.45 3.31
N ALA A 378 -18.58 -3.72 3.63
CA ALA A 378 -18.78 -4.77 2.64
C ALA A 378 -19.91 -4.47 1.62
N TYR A 379 -20.81 -3.54 1.93
CA TYR A 379 -21.87 -3.08 1.02
C TYR A 379 -21.35 -2.28 -0.18
N ARG A 380 -20.09 -1.81 -0.17
CA ARG A 380 -19.51 -0.96 -1.23
C ARG A 380 -19.06 -1.79 -2.43
N VAL A 381 -20.01 -2.44 -3.09
CA VAL A 381 -19.79 -3.26 -4.29
C VAL A 381 -19.47 -2.42 -5.51
N ARG A 382 -19.94 -1.15 -5.55
CA ARG A 382 -19.66 -0.17 -6.59
C ARG A 382 -19.06 1.10 -5.99
N THR A 383 -17.87 1.49 -6.47
CA THR A 383 -17.20 2.73 -6.06
C THR A 383 -17.07 3.66 -7.26
N LEU A 384 -17.41 4.93 -7.09
CA LEU A 384 -17.22 5.96 -8.11
C LEU A 384 -15.91 6.71 -7.85
N PRO A 385 -15.28 7.27 -8.89
CA PRO A 385 -14.13 8.12 -8.68
C PRO A 385 -14.51 9.35 -7.84
N ALA A 386 -13.81 9.60 -6.74
CA ALA A 386 -14.13 10.61 -5.72
C ALA A 386 -15.34 10.31 -4.81
N SER A 387 -15.82 9.06 -4.75
CA SER A 387 -16.72 8.63 -3.67
C SER A 387 -16.12 8.92 -2.30
N SER A 388 -16.99 9.26 -1.34
CA SER A 388 -16.62 9.43 0.06
C SER A 388 -15.85 8.23 0.60
N HIS A 389 -14.81 8.50 1.38
CA HIS A 389 -14.21 7.47 2.19
C HIS A 389 -15.25 7.03 3.25
N PRO A 390 -15.49 5.73 3.44
CA PRO A 390 -16.65 5.30 4.22
C PRO A 390 -16.52 5.62 5.71
N THR A 391 -15.31 5.73 6.24
CA THR A 391 -15.08 6.25 7.60
C THR A 391 -15.49 7.72 7.78
N LEU A 392 -15.49 8.53 6.72
CA LEU A 392 -16.01 9.90 6.74
C LEU A 392 -17.54 9.91 6.71
N ALA A 393 -18.15 9.07 5.87
CA ALA A 393 -19.60 8.90 5.85
C ALA A 393 -20.14 8.40 7.21
N ALA A 394 -19.43 7.46 7.85
CA ALA A 394 -19.72 7.01 9.20
C ALA A 394 -19.60 8.15 10.23
N ALA A 395 -18.58 9.01 10.09
CA ALA A 395 -18.42 10.18 10.94
C ALA A 395 -19.57 11.20 10.75
N LEU A 396 -20.00 11.46 9.51
CA LEU A 396 -21.16 12.31 9.22
C LEU A 396 -22.43 11.72 9.86
N ALA A 397 -22.66 10.42 9.70
CA ALA A 397 -23.81 9.72 10.29
C ALA A 397 -23.83 9.82 11.82
N ARG A 398 -22.68 9.68 12.48
CA ARG A 398 -22.59 9.84 13.95
C ARG A 398 -22.92 11.25 14.39
N VAL A 399 -22.45 12.26 13.67
CA VAL A 399 -22.73 13.66 14.00
C VAL A 399 -24.19 14.01 13.74
N ALA A 400 -24.79 13.45 12.70
CA ALA A 400 -26.21 13.59 12.43
C ALA A 400 -27.08 12.97 13.55
N GLY A 401 -26.60 11.87 14.15
CA GLY A 401 -27.32 11.13 15.17
C GLY A 401 -28.54 10.41 14.60
N VAL A 402 -29.30 9.77 15.49
CA VAL A 402 -30.47 8.96 15.12
C VAL A 402 -31.75 9.55 15.71
N GLN A 403 -32.75 9.78 14.86
CA GLN A 403 -34.15 9.98 15.25
C GLN A 403 -35.02 9.05 14.40
N ALA A 404 -35.90 8.27 15.04
CA ALA A 404 -36.69 7.25 14.34
C ALA A 404 -37.69 7.84 13.33
N ASP A 405 -38.13 9.07 13.55
CA ASP A 405 -39.00 9.84 12.66
C ASP A 405 -38.22 10.63 11.60
N ASP A 406 -36.91 10.39 11.44
CA ASP A 406 -36.10 11.15 10.49
C ASP A 406 -36.58 10.92 9.05
N VAL A 407 -36.78 12.02 8.32
CA VAL A 407 -36.83 12.03 6.86
C VAL A 407 -35.47 12.54 6.40
N VAL A 408 -34.64 11.62 5.92
CA VAL A 408 -33.23 11.87 5.58
C VAL A 408 -33.10 12.13 4.09
N TRP A 409 -32.33 13.16 3.72
CA TRP A 409 -32.00 13.46 2.34
C TRP A 409 -30.51 13.68 2.13
N ASP A 410 -29.94 13.00 1.14
CA ASP A 410 -28.62 13.32 0.57
C ASP A 410 -28.79 13.97 -0.82
N PRO A 411 -28.54 15.30 -0.94
CA PRO A 411 -28.62 16.03 -2.21
C PRO A 411 -27.51 15.68 -3.21
N PHE A 412 -26.43 15.03 -2.77
CA PHE A 412 -25.31 14.60 -3.61
C PHE A 412 -25.01 13.12 -3.33
N VAL A 413 -26.01 12.26 -3.54
CA VAL A 413 -26.01 10.89 -3.01
C VAL A 413 -24.85 10.05 -3.54
N GLY A 414 -24.34 10.32 -4.75
CA GLY A 414 -23.21 9.59 -5.30
C GLY A 414 -23.44 8.08 -5.27
N ALA A 415 -22.58 7.35 -4.55
CA ALA A 415 -22.68 5.90 -4.37
C ALA A 415 -23.50 5.48 -3.11
N ALA A 416 -24.29 6.39 -2.55
CA ALA A 416 -25.14 6.25 -1.35
C ALA A 416 -24.41 5.89 -0.04
N THR A 417 -23.11 6.19 0.07
CA THR A 417 -22.31 5.80 1.25
C THR A 417 -22.87 6.45 2.53
N GLU A 418 -23.17 7.74 2.47
CA GLU A 418 -23.77 8.55 3.53
C GLU A 418 -25.11 7.97 4.00
N LEU A 419 -26.06 7.76 3.09
CA LEU A 419 -27.38 7.20 3.44
C LEU A 419 -27.27 5.80 4.08
N ILE A 420 -26.40 4.94 3.53
CA ILE A 420 -26.17 3.61 4.07
C ILE A 420 -25.61 3.69 5.49
N GLU A 421 -24.59 4.53 5.74
CA GLU A 421 -24.03 4.71 7.08
C GLU A 421 -25.05 5.26 8.08
N ARG A 422 -25.92 6.21 7.67
CA ARG A 422 -27.00 6.70 8.54
C ARG A 422 -28.03 5.61 8.86
N ALA A 423 -28.42 4.81 7.87
CA ALA A 423 -29.36 3.70 8.08
C ALA A 423 -28.77 2.58 8.97
N ARG A 424 -27.46 2.33 8.89
CA ARG A 424 -26.76 1.37 9.76
C ARG A 424 -26.71 1.82 11.22
N LEU A 425 -26.74 3.13 11.49
CA LEU A 425 -26.70 3.66 12.85
C LEU A 425 -28.03 3.50 13.59
N GLY A 426 -29.16 3.48 12.87
CA GLY A 426 -30.48 3.27 13.45
C GLY A 426 -31.63 3.70 12.51
N PRO A 427 -32.89 3.49 12.92
CA PRO A 427 -34.05 3.71 12.07
C PRO A 427 -34.23 5.18 11.64
N ALA A 428 -34.99 5.34 10.57
CA ALA A 428 -35.51 6.61 10.07
C ALA A 428 -36.87 6.32 9.39
N ALA A 429 -37.71 7.34 9.26
CA ALA A 429 -39.00 7.22 8.59
C ALA A 429 -38.83 7.01 7.08
N ARG A 430 -37.94 7.78 6.44
CA ARG A 430 -37.70 7.73 4.99
C ARG A 430 -36.28 8.16 4.63
N PHE A 431 -35.79 7.65 3.49
CA PHE A 431 -34.51 8.05 2.90
C PHE A 431 -34.71 8.49 1.45
N TYR A 432 -34.17 9.66 1.12
CA TYR A 432 -34.11 10.23 -0.20
C TYR A 432 -32.65 10.45 -0.61
N GLY A 433 -32.32 10.11 -1.85
CA GLY A 433 -31.02 10.42 -2.46
C GLY A 433 -31.22 11.02 -3.83
N SER A 434 -30.53 12.12 -4.12
CA SER A 434 -30.53 12.72 -5.45
C SER A 434 -29.12 12.94 -5.98
N ASP A 435 -28.96 12.75 -7.28
CA ASP A 435 -27.73 13.06 -8.03
C ASP A 435 -28.12 13.52 -9.44
N ASP A 436 -27.28 14.32 -10.10
CA ASP A 436 -27.50 14.70 -11.50
C ASP A 436 -26.97 13.63 -12.47
N ASP A 437 -26.02 12.81 -12.02
CA ASP A 437 -25.41 11.72 -12.78
C ASP A 437 -26.20 10.40 -12.64
N PRO A 438 -26.82 9.90 -13.72
CA PRO A 438 -27.51 8.61 -13.68
C PRO A 438 -26.58 7.43 -13.39
N ALA A 439 -25.28 7.51 -13.71
CA ALA A 439 -24.32 6.48 -13.37
C ALA A 439 -24.05 6.41 -11.86
N ALA A 440 -24.14 7.56 -11.17
CA ALA A 440 -24.04 7.60 -9.71
C ALA A 440 -25.24 6.91 -9.07
N LEU A 441 -26.45 7.20 -9.55
CA LEU A 441 -27.68 6.57 -9.05
C LEU A 441 -27.70 5.06 -9.26
N ALA A 442 -27.19 4.57 -10.39
CA ALA A 442 -27.02 3.13 -10.62
C ALA A 442 -26.08 2.51 -9.58
N ALA A 443 -24.93 3.14 -9.31
CA ALA A 443 -24.00 2.68 -8.28
C ALA A 443 -24.60 2.73 -6.86
N ALA A 444 -25.39 3.77 -6.54
CA ALA A 444 -26.14 3.87 -5.30
C ALA A 444 -27.12 2.72 -5.14
N ALA A 445 -27.89 2.39 -6.18
CA ALA A 445 -28.86 1.29 -6.15
C ALA A 445 -28.18 -0.06 -5.86
N GLU A 446 -27.06 -0.36 -6.54
CA GLU A 446 -26.28 -1.58 -6.30
C GLU A 446 -25.76 -1.65 -4.85
N ASN A 447 -25.23 -0.55 -4.31
CA ASN A 447 -24.72 -0.52 -2.94
C ASN A 447 -25.83 -0.61 -1.89
N LEU A 448 -26.99 0.02 -2.12
CA LEU A 448 -28.17 -0.07 -1.25
C LEU A 448 -28.70 -1.51 -1.22
N GLN A 449 -28.75 -2.17 -2.38
CA GLN A 449 -29.12 -3.58 -2.48
C GLN A 449 -28.11 -4.46 -1.72
N ALA A 450 -26.80 -4.25 -1.90
CA ALA A 450 -25.76 -4.98 -1.17
C ALA A 450 -25.80 -4.70 0.35
N ALA A 451 -26.27 -3.51 0.75
CA ALA A 451 -26.53 -3.19 2.16
C ALA A 451 -27.81 -3.84 2.72
N GLY A 452 -28.68 -4.40 1.87
CA GLY A 452 -30.00 -4.89 2.28
C GLY A 452 -30.95 -3.76 2.69
N LEU A 453 -30.76 -2.55 2.17
CA LEU A 453 -31.60 -1.40 2.45
C LEU A 453 -32.65 -1.23 1.35
N ALA A 454 -33.91 -1.48 1.69
CA ALA A 454 -35.06 -1.22 0.84
C ALA A 454 -35.73 0.12 1.19
N GLY A 455 -36.57 0.63 0.30
CA GLY A 455 -37.39 1.83 0.57
C GLY A 455 -36.64 3.17 0.48
N VAL A 456 -35.41 3.18 -0.04
CA VAL A 456 -34.70 4.42 -0.37
C VAL A 456 -35.17 4.93 -1.73
N THR A 457 -35.61 6.19 -1.80
CA THR A 457 -36.03 6.83 -3.05
C THR A 457 -34.83 7.53 -3.69
N LEU A 458 -34.34 6.98 -4.81
CA LEU A 458 -33.30 7.60 -5.62
C LEU A 458 -33.93 8.39 -6.77
N VAL A 459 -33.50 9.63 -6.97
CA VAL A 459 -34.04 10.53 -7.99
C VAL A 459 -32.92 11.23 -8.76
N GLN A 460 -33.02 11.27 -10.09
CA GLN A 460 -32.18 12.14 -10.88
C GLN A 460 -32.61 13.60 -10.68
N GLY A 461 -31.76 14.39 -10.02
CA GLY A 461 -32.13 15.72 -9.57
C GLY A 461 -30.93 16.57 -9.21
N ASP A 462 -30.94 17.82 -9.70
CA ASP A 462 -29.95 18.83 -9.35
C ASP A 462 -30.16 19.31 -7.90
N ALA A 463 -29.14 19.14 -7.05
CA ALA A 463 -29.10 19.56 -5.65
C ALA A 463 -29.52 21.03 -5.41
N ARG A 464 -29.38 21.89 -6.41
CA ARG A 464 -29.75 23.32 -6.34
C ARG A 464 -31.25 23.57 -6.49
N ARG A 465 -32.01 22.60 -6.99
CA ARG A 465 -33.40 22.79 -7.42
C ARG A 465 -34.34 21.72 -6.92
N TRP A 466 -33.93 20.46 -7.02
CA TRP A 466 -34.77 19.33 -6.63
C TRP A 466 -34.80 19.19 -5.11
N ARG A 467 -35.95 18.79 -4.55
CA ARG A 467 -36.14 18.48 -3.14
C ARG A 467 -37.16 17.36 -2.97
N PRO A 468 -37.12 16.60 -1.88
CA PRO A 468 -38.18 15.64 -1.56
C PRO A 468 -39.57 16.29 -1.51
N PRO A 469 -40.63 15.53 -1.82
CA PRO A 469 -42.00 16.05 -1.84
C PRO A 469 -42.54 16.41 -0.45
N GLU A 470 -41.89 15.92 0.61
CA GLU A 470 -42.22 16.19 2.01
C GLU A 470 -41.06 16.92 2.72
N PRO A 471 -41.34 17.70 3.78
CA PRO A 471 -40.30 18.37 4.55
C PRO A 471 -39.32 17.36 5.18
N VAL A 472 -38.02 17.61 5.04
CA VAL A 472 -36.97 16.74 5.57
C VAL A 472 -36.58 17.14 7.00
N SER A 473 -36.17 16.18 7.82
CA SER A 473 -35.66 16.43 9.18
C SER A 473 -34.14 16.47 9.24
N LEU A 474 -33.48 15.82 8.28
CA LEU A 474 -32.04 15.71 8.23
C LEU A 474 -31.58 15.77 6.77
N VAL A 475 -30.73 16.73 6.45
CA VAL A 475 -29.89 16.71 5.25
C VAL A 475 -28.50 16.25 5.66
N MET A 476 -28.00 15.19 5.03
CA MET A 476 -26.66 14.67 5.32
C MET A 476 -25.92 14.36 4.02
N THR A 477 -24.76 14.99 3.80
CA THR A 477 -24.10 14.91 2.49
C THR A 477 -22.61 15.21 2.51
N ASN A 478 -21.90 14.67 1.52
CA ASN A 478 -20.54 15.05 1.18
C ASN A 478 -20.52 15.68 -0.23
N PRO A 479 -20.62 17.02 -0.34
CA PRO A 479 -20.72 17.68 -1.64
C PRO A 479 -19.40 17.57 -2.44
N PRO A 480 -19.39 17.99 -3.73
CA PRO A 480 -18.16 18.00 -4.52
C PRO A 480 -17.01 18.80 -3.89
N MET A 481 -15.78 18.31 -3.99
CA MET A 481 -14.58 18.91 -3.36
C MET A 481 -13.78 19.85 -4.27
N GLY A 482 -14.30 20.25 -5.43
CA GLY A 482 -13.66 21.23 -6.33
C GLY A 482 -12.53 20.71 -7.24
N ARG A 483 -11.92 19.56 -6.96
CA ARG A 483 -10.80 19.01 -7.76
C ARG A 483 -11.14 18.63 -9.22
N ARG A 484 -12.43 18.58 -9.59
CA ARG A 484 -12.92 18.21 -10.93
C ARG A 484 -13.89 19.19 -11.57
N LEU A 485 -14.32 20.23 -10.85
CA LEU A 485 -15.27 21.22 -11.36
C LEU A 485 -14.51 22.27 -12.20
N LEU A 486 -14.07 21.87 -13.39
CA LEU A 486 -13.38 22.74 -14.36
C LEU A 486 -14.26 23.17 -15.55
N ALA A 487 -15.59 22.99 -15.48
CA ALA A 487 -16.48 23.30 -16.60
C ALA A 487 -17.79 24.05 -16.24
N GLY A 488 -17.94 24.57 -15.02
CA GLY A 488 -19.20 25.18 -14.56
C GLY A 488 -19.03 26.41 -13.65
N PRO A 489 -20.15 27.03 -13.19
CA PRO A 489 -20.11 28.07 -12.15
C PRO A 489 -19.41 27.45 -10.94
N GLY A 490 -18.29 28.03 -10.50
CA GLY A 490 -17.37 27.37 -9.57
C GLY A 490 -18.01 26.79 -8.30
N LEU A 491 -17.21 26.04 -7.54
CA LEU A 491 -17.67 25.31 -6.35
C LEU A 491 -18.49 26.16 -5.36
N GLY A 492 -18.13 27.43 -5.16
CA GLY A 492 -18.83 28.34 -4.23
C GLY A 492 -20.33 28.53 -4.56
N PRO A 493 -20.69 29.05 -5.75
CA PRO A 493 -22.09 29.16 -6.19
C PRO A 493 -22.90 27.86 -6.11
N LEU A 494 -22.30 26.72 -6.44
CA LEU A 494 -22.96 25.41 -6.31
C LEU A 494 -23.31 25.12 -4.85
N LEU A 495 -22.35 25.23 -3.94
CA LEU A 495 -22.56 24.98 -2.51
C LEU A 495 -23.58 25.94 -1.90
N ALA A 496 -23.50 27.23 -2.26
CA ALA A 496 -24.44 28.25 -1.80
C ALA A 496 -25.89 27.92 -2.21
N ALA A 497 -26.12 27.62 -3.49
CA ALA A 497 -27.45 27.30 -4.00
C ALA A 497 -27.99 25.97 -3.45
N ALA A 498 -27.15 24.94 -3.35
CA ALA A 498 -27.53 23.66 -2.77
C ALA A 498 -27.88 23.79 -1.28
N LEU A 499 -27.11 24.57 -0.51
CA LEU A 499 -27.40 24.82 0.90
C LEU A 499 -28.69 25.60 1.10
N ALA A 500 -28.96 26.61 0.26
CA ALA A 500 -30.21 27.35 0.28
C ALA A 500 -31.42 26.43 0.04
N ASN A 501 -31.32 25.55 -0.96
CA ASN A 501 -32.37 24.58 -1.27
C ASN A 501 -32.56 23.55 -0.14
N ALA A 502 -31.46 23.04 0.43
CA ALA A 502 -31.49 22.16 1.59
C ALA A 502 -32.16 22.83 2.81
N ALA A 503 -31.82 24.09 3.10
CA ALA A 503 -32.42 24.85 4.19
C ALA A 503 -33.94 25.05 3.99
N ALA A 504 -34.36 25.32 2.75
CA ALA A 504 -35.78 25.49 2.42
C ALA A 504 -36.59 24.19 2.58
N ALA A 505 -35.97 23.03 2.32
CA ALA A 505 -36.60 21.71 2.47
C ALA A 505 -36.77 21.27 3.93
N LEU A 506 -36.04 21.85 4.88
CA LEU A 506 -36.07 21.45 6.28
C LEU A 506 -37.39 21.80 6.98
N ARG A 507 -37.87 20.86 7.79
CA ARG A 507 -38.85 21.16 8.84
C ARG A 507 -38.22 22.01 9.97
N PRO A 508 -39.02 22.73 10.78
CA PRO A 508 -38.51 23.40 11.99
C PRO A 508 -37.74 22.43 12.90
N GLY A 509 -36.59 22.85 13.43
CA GLY A 509 -35.70 21.99 14.21
C GLY A 509 -34.94 20.94 13.40
N GLY A 510 -35.11 20.91 12.06
CA GLY A 510 -34.35 20.04 11.17
C GLY A 510 -32.85 20.36 11.17
N ARG A 511 -32.05 19.41 10.70
CA ARG A 511 -30.59 19.44 10.81
C ARG A 511 -29.93 19.34 9.43
N ILE A 512 -28.77 19.99 9.29
CA ILE A 512 -27.86 19.75 8.16
C ILE A 512 -26.53 19.27 8.73
N VAL A 513 -25.99 18.17 8.20
CA VAL A 513 -24.63 17.71 8.47
C VAL A 513 -23.91 17.53 7.16
N LEU A 514 -22.81 18.24 6.96
CA LEU A 514 -22.03 18.14 5.74
C LEU A 514 -20.54 18.24 5.96
N LEU A 515 -19.79 17.74 4.99
CA LEU A 515 -18.36 17.99 4.88
C LEU A 515 -18.11 19.16 3.92
N SER A 516 -17.75 20.32 4.45
CA SER A 516 -17.57 21.53 3.66
C SER A 516 -16.11 21.70 3.19
N PRO A 517 -15.86 21.84 1.88
CA PRO A 517 -14.56 22.24 1.35
C PRO A 517 -14.33 23.76 1.41
N LEU A 518 -15.38 24.55 1.63
CA LEU A 518 -15.37 26.01 1.76
C LEU A 518 -16.11 26.41 3.05
N PRO A 519 -15.51 26.16 4.23
CA PRO A 519 -16.20 26.19 5.52
C PRO A 519 -16.84 27.54 5.84
N GLU A 520 -16.12 28.64 5.59
CA GLU A 520 -16.62 29.99 5.90
C GLU A 520 -17.78 30.39 4.97
N LEU A 521 -17.73 30.00 3.69
CA LEU A 521 -18.83 30.24 2.75
C LEU A 521 -20.09 29.48 3.17
N THR A 522 -19.93 28.22 3.57
CA THR A 522 -21.04 27.36 4.00
C THR A 522 -21.66 27.90 5.29
N LEU A 523 -20.82 28.29 6.26
CA LEU A 523 -21.27 28.89 7.52
C LEU A 523 -22.09 30.16 7.28
N GLN A 524 -21.57 31.11 6.49
CA GLN A 524 -22.24 32.37 6.19
C GLN A 524 -23.62 32.17 5.52
N HIS A 525 -23.70 31.25 4.56
CA HIS A 525 -24.96 30.95 3.89
C HIS A 525 -25.93 30.21 4.81
N ALA A 526 -25.44 29.28 5.64
CA ALA A 526 -26.28 28.59 6.63
C ALA A 526 -26.95 29.60 7.57
N GLU A 527 -26.18 30.55 8.12
CA GLU A 527 -26.67 31.59 9.02
C GLU A 527 -27.71 32.50 8.35
N THR A 528 -27.46 32.89 7.09
CA THR A 528 -28.39 33.69 6.27
C THR A 528 -29.74 32.98 6.08
N HIS A 529 -29.76 31.65 6.09
CA HIS A 529 -30.97 30.83 5.98
C HIS A 529 -31.52 30.36 7.34
N GLY A 530 -31.13 31.00 8.45
CA GLY A 530 -31.67 30.73 9.77
C GLY A 530 -31.19 29.42 10.41
N LEU A 531 -30.09 28.86 9.89
CA LEU A 531 -29.43 27.69 10.45
C LEU A 531 -28.36 28.13 11.45
N ARG A 532 -28.34 27.50 12.62
CA ARG A 532 -27.34 27.78 13.67
C ARG A 532 -26.31 26.66 13.71
N PRO A 533 -25.01 26.97 13.71
CA PRO A 533 -23.97 25.94 13.80
C PRO A 533 -24.01 25.28 15.19
N THR A 534 -24.01 23.95 15.21
CA THR A 534 -23.89 23.13 16.43
C THR A 534 -22.53 22.43 16.50
N ARG A 535 -21.87 22.22 15.35
CA ARG A 535 -20.54 21.61 15.28
C ARG A 535 -19.74 22.19 14.13
N ARG A 536 -18.45 22.41 14.37
CA ARG A 536 -17.43 22.73 13.36
C ARG A 536 -16.16 21.97 13.72
N GLN A 537 -15.71 21.11 12.83
CA GLN A 537 -14.55 20.26 13.09
C GLN A 537 -13.71 20.10 11.84
N ARG A 538 -12.46 20.56 11.89
CA ARG A 538 -11.52 20.35 10.79
C ARG A 538 -11.15 18.87 10.69
N VAL A 539 -11.16 18.32 9.49
CA VAL A 539 -10.88 16.92 9.21
C VAL A 539 -9.87 16.79 8.09
N ASP A 540 -8.90 15.89 8.25
CA ASP A 540 -7.96 15.51 7.19
C ASP A 540 -8.62 14.60 6.13
N MET A 541 -8.54 15.04 4.87
CA MET A 541 -9.10 14.38 3.70
C MET A 541 -8.06 13.58 2.91
N GLY A 542 -6.84 13.40 3.43
CA GLY A 542 -5.76 12.69 2.74
C GLY A 542 -5.04 13.62 1.75
N GLY A 543 -4.39 14.64 2.30
CA GLY A 543 -3.59 15.61 1.52
C GLY A 543 -4.26 16.98 1.33
N PHE A 544 -5.42 17.19 1.93
CA PHE A 544 -6.04 18.51 2.13
C PHE A 544 -7.00 18.42 3.34
N SER A 545 -7.53 19.55 3.80
CA SER A 545 -8.50 19.57 4.91
C SER A 545 -9.86 20.10 4.48
N ALA A 546 -10.92 19.53 5.05
CA ALA A 546 -12.29 20.04 4.98
C ALA A 546 -12.82 20.28 6.41
N GLU A 547 -14.01 20.84 6.55
CA GLU A 547 -14.67 21.01 7.85
C GLU A 547 -15.97 20.18 7.89
N LEU A 548 -16.08 19.27 8.84
CA LEU A 548 -17.34 18.63 9.19
C LEU A 548 -18.17 19.67 9.97
N GLN A 549 -19.27 20.10 9.37
CA GLN A 549 -20.18 21.10 9.92
C GLN A 549 -21.54 20.47 10.20
N ALA A 550 -22.13 20.84 11.34
CA ALA A 550 -23.49 20.50 11.69
C ALA A 550 -24.27 21.77 12.05
N PHE A 551 -25.52 21.83 11.60
CA PHE A 551 -26.42 22.95 11.80
C PHE A 551 -27.80 22.48 12.23
N VAL A 552 -28.52 23.35 12.95
CA VAL A 552 -29.93 23.16 13.29
C VAL A 552 -30.75 24.36 12.85
N ALA A 553 -31.92 24.11 12.24
CA ALA A 553 -32.87 25.16 11.87
C ALA A 553 -33.58 25.71 13.12
N GLY A 554 -33.60 27.03 13.26
CA GLY A 554 -34.34 27.69 14.33
C GLY A 554 -35.87 27.42 14.28
N PRO A 555 -36.62 27.70 15.36
CA PRO A 555 -38.07 27.74 15.31
C PRO A 555 -38.52 28.79 14.28
N ARG A 556 -39.44 28.45 13.38
CA ARG A 556 -39.96 29.41 12.39
C ARG A 556 -40.90 30.42 13.10
N GLY A 557 -40.42 31.64 13.36
CA GLY A 557 -41.26 32.74 13.83
C GLY A 557 -40.52 34.06 14.12
N GLY A 558 -40.79 35.09 13.29
CA GLY A 558 -40.48 36.50 13.54
C GLY A 558 -39.35 37.08 12.69
N GLY A 559 -39.63 38.09 11.85
CA GLY A 559 -38.66 38.83 11.03
C GLY A 559 -37.53 39.49 11.82
N PRO A 560 -36.61 40.24 11.16
CA PRO A 560 -35.35 40.65 11.77
C PRO A 560 -35.59 41.57 12.98
N ALA A 561 -35.46 41.02 14.18
CA ALA A 561 -35.43 41.80 15.41
C ALA A 561 -34.06 42.51 15.48
N ALA A 562 -34.14 43.83 15.63
CA ALA A 562 -33.03 44.76 15.66
C ALA A 562 -31.90 44.34 16.60
N ALA A 563 -30.68 44.71 16.20
CA ALA A 563 -29.46 44.60 16.97
C ALA A 563 -29.63 45.12 18.41
N GLY A 564 -29.71 44.21 19.38
CA GLY A 564 -29.67 44.49 20.81
C GLY A 564 -28.43 43.86 21.41
N GLY A 565 -27.43 44.69 21.73
CA GLY A 565 -26.18 44.25 22.33
C GLY A 565 -26.40 43.57 23.68
N HIS A 566 -25.91 42.34 23.82
CA HIS A 566 -25.66 41.73 25.12
C HIS A 566 -24.32 41.02 25.11
N ARG A 567 -23.36 41.60 25.83
CA ARG A 567 -22.03 41.02 26.10
C ARG A 567 -22.22 39.74 26.92
N GLY A 568 -22.09 38.59 26.27
CA GLY A 568 -22.00 37.28 26.91
C GLY A 568 -20.66 37.10 27.61
N ARG A 569 -20.72 36.89 28.93
CA ARG A 569 -19.59 36.66 29.85
C ARG A 569 -18.90 35.33 29.51
N VAL A 570 -17.61 35.38 29.17
CA VAL A 570 -16.76 34.19 28.99
C VAL A 570 -16.44 33.59 30.36
N LEU A 571 -16.99 32.41 30.65
CA LEU A 571 -16.54 31.56 31.76
C LEU A 571 -15.18 30.95 31.40
N ARG A 572 -14.09 31.57 31.90
CA ARG A 572 -12.76 30.96 31.95
C ARG A 572 -12.73 29.92 33.06
N THR A 573 -12.72 28.64 32.71
CA THR A 573 -12.32 27.55 33.61
C THR A 573 -10.81 27.64 33.88
N ARG A 574 -10.42 28.00 35.11
CA ARG A 574 -9.05 27.94 35.59
C ARG A 574 -8.74 26.51 36.03
N SER A 575 -7.87 25.80 35.31
CA SER A 575 -7.23 24.57 35.82
C SER A 575 -6.21 24.91 36.90
N ARG A 576 -6.46 24.49 38.14
CA ARG A 576 -5.48 24.49 39.24
C ARG A 576 -4.49 23.34 39.02
N ILE A 577 -3.24 23.68 38.77
CA ILE A 577 -2.09 22.77 38.91
C ILE A 577 -1.59 22.91 40.35
N THR A 578 -1.79 21.89 41.17
CA THR A 578 -1.14 21.76 42.49
C THR A 578 0.27 21.22 42.28
N ARG A 579 1.29 22.06 42.51
CA ARG A 579 2.68 21.61 42.70
C ARG A 579 2.85 21.19 44.15
N SER A 580 3.17 19.91 44.35
CA SER A 580 3.69 19.37 45.60
C SER A 580 5.19 19.69 45.70
N THR A 581 5.57 20.54 46.64
CA THR A 581 6.94 20.68 47.14
C THR A 581 7.09 19.83 48.38
N GLY A 582 7.88 18.75 48.30
CA GLY A 582 8.38 18.01 49.45
C GLY A 582 9.87 18.29 49.62
N ARG A 583 10.25 18.73 50.82
CA ARG A 583 11.62 18.65 51.34
C ARG A 583 11.97 17.20 51.63
#